data_AF-Q5BTN0-F1
#
_entry.id   AF-Q5BTN0-F1
#
_cell.length_a   1.000
_cell.length_b   1.000
_cell.length_c   1.000
_cell.angle_alpha   90.00
_cell.angle_beta   90.00
_cell.angle_gamma   90.00
#
_symmetry.space_group_name_H-M   'P 1'
#
loop_
_entity.id
_entity.type
_entity.pdbx_description
1 polymer ?
#
loop_
_entity_poly.entity_id
_entity_poly.type
_entity_poly.pdbx_seq_one_letter_code
_entity_poly.pdbx_strand_id
1 'polypeptide(L)' 'MPLRLEANWNNIYFNVADFTKRAYGTNFVEVLRVQIHANCRIRRIYFCDRLYSDEELPAEFKLYLPVQINRNS' A
#
# COMPACT_ATOMS: atom_id res chain seq x y z
N MET A 1 0.38 -10.34 -12.08
CA MET A 1 1.61 -9.53 -12.04
C MET A 1 2.40 -9.91 -10.80
N PRO A 2 3.66 -10.36 -10.93
CA PRO A 2 4.50 -10.66 -9.76
C PRO A 2 4.90 -9.37 -9.05
N LEU A 3 4.84 -9.37 -7.71
CA LEU A 3 5.33 -8.27 -6.88
C LEU A 3 6.71 -8.64 -6.32
N ARG A 4 7.66 -7.72 -6.44
CA ARG A 4 8.93 -7.80 -5.74
C ARG A 4 8.83 -6.98 -4.46
N LEU A 5 9.17 -7.61 -3.33
CA LEU A 5 9.16 -6.99 -2.01
C LEU A 5 10.60 -6.92 -1.49
N GLU A 6 10.94 -5.83 -0.81
CA GLU A 6 12.22 -5.72 -0.11
C GLU A 6 12.13 -6.37 1.28
N ALA A 7 13.28 -6.63 1.88
CA ALA A 7 13.33 -7.07 3.27
C ALA A 7 12.76 -5.96 4.17
N ASN A 8 11.83 -6.34 5.08
CA ASN A 8 11.07 -5.49 6.02
C ASN A 8 9.72 -4.94 5.49
N TRP A 9 9.25 -3.83 6.08
CA TRP A 9 7.97 -3.20 5.74
C TRP A 9 8.06 -2.50 4.39
N ASN A 10 7.15 -2.85 3.48
CA ASN A 10 7.05 -2.25 2.15
C ASN A 10 5.78 -1.42 2.02
N ASN A 11 5.89 -0.25 1.40
CA ASN A 11 4.74 0.51 0.92
C ASN A 11 4.49 0.14 -0.55
N ILE A 12 3.36 -0.52 -0.81
CA ILE A 12 3.00 -0.98 -2.16
C ILE A 12 1.86 -0.10 -2.67
N TYR A 13 2.01 0.41 -3.89
CA TYR A 13 1.00 1.22 -4.56
C TYR A 13 0.48 0.48 -5.79
N PHE A 14 -0.84 0.37 -5.87
CA PHE A 14 -1.53 -0.20 -7.03
C PHE A 14 -2.30 0.88 -7.75
N ASN A 15 -1.80 1.32 -8.92
CA ASN A 15 -2.58 2.17 -9.80
C ASN A 15 -3.59 1.32 -10.59
N VAL A 16 -4.77 1.10 -10.01
CA VAL A 16 -5.81 0.26 -10.59
C VAL A 16 -6.26 0.78 -11.95
N ALA A 17 -6.32 2.10 -12.14
CA ALA A 17 -6.73 2.73 -13.40
C ALA A 17 -5.76 2.42 -14.56
N ASP A 18 -4.46 2.55 -14.31
CA ASP A 18 -3.45 2.22 -15.32
C ASP A 18 -3.40 0.71 -15.61
N PHE A 19 -3.68 -0.13 -14.61
CA PHE A 19 -3.70 -1.57 -14.80
C PHE A 19 -4.89 -2.04 -15.63
N THR A 20 -6.10 -1.54 -15.37
CA THR A 20 -7.27 -1.89 -16.19
C THR A 20 -7.12 -1.40 -17.63
N LYS A 21 -6.58 -0.19 -17.82
CA LYS A 21 -6.36 0.37 -19.14
C LYS A 21 -5.34 -0.41 -19.95
N ARG A 22 -4.24 -0.84 -19.32
CA ARG A 22 -3.19 -1.65 -20.00
C ARG A 22 -3.61 -3.10 -20.25
N ALA A 23 -4.38 -3.70 -19.34
CA ALA A 23 -4.79 -5.09 -19.48
C ALA A 23 -5.98 -5.28 -20.42
N TYR A 24 -6.95 -4.36 -20.40
CA TYR A 24 -8.23 -4.52 -21.08
C TYR A 24 -8.60 -3.37 -22.03
N GLY A 25 -7.82 -2.28 -22.06
CA GLY A 25 -8.13 -1.10 -22.89
C GLY A 25 -9.29 -0.25 -22.37
N THR A 26 -9.86 -0.58 -21.20
CA THR A 26 -11.03 0.10 -20.62
C THR A 26 -10.65 0.98 -19.43
N ASN A 27 -11.51 1.97 -19.17
CA ASN A 27 -11.35 2.84 -18.02
C ASN A 27 -11.79 2.14 -16.73
N PHE A 28 -11.10 2.46 -15.65
CA PHE A 28 -11.48 2.06 -14.30
C PHE A 28 -12.65 2.89 -13.78
N VAL A 29 -13.57 2.24 -13.07
CA VAL A 29 -14.76 2.89 -12.47
C VAL A 29 -14.74 2.71 -10.96
N GLU A 30 -14.74 1.46 -10.48
CA GLU A 30 -14.77 1.16 -9.05
C GLU A 30 -14.11 -0.18 -8.72
N VAL A 31 -13.72 -0.34 -7.45
CA VAL A 31 -13.29 -1.63 -6.88
C VAL A 31 -14.46 -2.25 -6.13
N LEU A 32 -14.89 -3.45 -6.54
CA LEU A 32 -15.98 -4.18 -5.88
C LEU A 32 -15.53 -4.97 -4.64
N ARG A 33 -14.28 -5.48 -4.65
CA ARG A 33 -13.75 -6.33 -3.57
C ARG A 33 -12.23 -6.31 -3.53
N VAL A 34 -11.68 -6.30 -2.32
CA VAL A 34 -10.26 -6.55 -2.05
C VAL A 34 -10.13 -7.84 -1.27
N GLN A 35 -9.28 -8.75 -1.74
CA GLN A 35 -8.98 -10.02 -1.08
C GLN A 35 -7.49 -10.12 -0.79
N ILE A 36 -7.16 -10.56 0.41
CA ILE A 36 -5.79 -10.68 0.87
C ILE A 36 -5.60 -12.09 1.41
N HIS A 37 -4.56 -12.77 0.94
CA HIS A 37 -4.25 -14.13 1.33
C HIS A 37 -3.29 -14.15 2.54
N ALA A 38 -3.14 -15.35 3.12
CA ALA A 38 -2.31 -15.58 4.30
C ALA A 38 -0.81 -15.26 4.08
N ASN A 39 -0.02 -15.32 5.16
CA ASN A 39 1.42 -15.04 5.17
C ASN A 39 1.79 -13.59 4.76
N CYS A 40 1.00 -12.61 5.23
CA CYS A 40 1.35 -11.21 5.13
C CYS A 40 1.08 -10.49 6.46
N ARG A 41 1.90 -9.49 6.78
CA ARG A 41 1.67 -8.60 7.92
C ARG A 41 1.26 -7.23 7.40
N ILE A 42 0.03 -6.85 7.67
CA ILE A 42 -0.58 -5.63 7.15
C ILE A 42 -0.61 -4.59 8.26
N ARG A 43 -0.22 -3.36 7.94
CA ARG A 43 -0.39 -2.22 8.85
C ARG A 43 -1.60 -1.40 8.48
N ARG A 44 -1.72 -1.02 7.21
CA ARG A 44 -2.76 -0.13 6.69
C ARG A 44 -3.06 -0.45 5.23
N ILE A 45 -4.33 -0.33 4.86
CA ILE A 45 -4.82 -0.38 3.47
C ILE A 45 -5.76 0.80 3.32
N TYR A 46 -5.56 1.58 2.26
CA TYR A 46 -6.38 2.74 1.96
C TYR A 46 -6.45 2.94 0.45
N PHE A 47 -7.49 3.63 0.00
CA PHE A 47 -7.61 4.11 -1.37
C PHE A 47 -7.23 5.59 -1.42
N CYS A 48 -6.55 6.00 -2.49
CA CYS A 48 -6.22 7.39 -2.76
C CYS A 48 -6.43 7.69 -4.24
N ASP A 49 -6.91 8.88 -4.53
CA ASP A 49 -7.10 9.36 -5.91
C ASP A 49 -5.76 9.69 -6.58
N ARG A 50 -4.74 10.06 -5.79
CA ARG A 50 -3.39 10.38 -6.26
C ARG A 50 -2.33 9.79 -5.33
N LEU A 51 -1.11 9.63 -5.85
CA LEU A 51 0.04 9.26 -5.03
C LEU A 51 0.46 10.47 -4.20
N TYR A 52 0.08 10.48 -2.92
CA TYR A 52 0.55 11.50 -1.98
C TYR A 52 1.99 11.20 -1.59
N SER A 53 2.85 12.22 -1.61
CA SER A 53 4.19 12.13 -1.05
C SER A 53 4.11 12.01 0.48
N ASP A 54 5.13 11.41 1.10
CA ASP A 54 5.16 11.18 2.55
C ASP A 54 4.89 12.47 3.34
N GLU A 55 5.25 13.65 2.83
CA GLU A 55 5.03 14.94 3.50
C GLU A 55 3.55 15.35 3.60
N GLU A 56 2.75 15.07 2.58
CA GLU A 56 1.32 15.39 2.51
C GLU A 56 0.43 14.38 3.25
N LEU A 57 0.96 13.19 3.54
CA LEU A 57 0.24 12.18 4.30
C LEU A 57 0.07 12.64 5.76
N PRO A 58 -1.17 12.63 6.30
CA PRO A 58 -1.40 12.88 7.71
C PRO A 58 -0.52 11.95 8.57
N ALA A 59 -0.12 12.40 9.77
CA ALA A 59 0.78 11.64 10.64
C ALA A 59 0.26 10.20 10.92
N GLU A 60 -1.06 10.00 10.87
CA GLU A 60 -1.69 8.69 11.01
C GLU A 60 -1.44 7.73 9.86
N PHE A 61 -0.92 8.16 8.71
CA PHE A 61 -0.62 7.30 7.55
C PHE A 61 0.87 7.13 7.29
N LYS A 62 1.72 8.00 7.87
CA LYS A 62 3.18 7.87 7.82
C LYS A 62 3.65 6.55 8.44
N LEU A 63 4.57 5.87 7.75
CA LEU A 63 5.12 4.58 8.18
C LEU A 63 6.25 4.82 9.19
N TYR A 64 5.90 5.11 10.44
CA TYR A 64 6.91 5.19 11.51
C TYR A 64 7.43 3.79 11.80
N LEU A 65 8.75 3.56 11.67
CA LEU A 65 9.41 2.38 12.22
C LEU A 65 8.96 2.22 13.68
N PRO A 66 8.65 0.99 14.14
CA PRO A 66 8.30 0.79 15.53
C PRO A 66 9.45 1.34 16.39
N VAL A 67 9.11 2.28 17.28
CA VAL A 67 10.04 2.79 18.29
C VAL A 67 10.62 1.56 18.98
N GLN A 68 11.94 1.37 18.87
CA GLN A 68 12.62 0.34 19.63
C GLN A 68 12.38 0.68 21.11
N ILE A 69 11.50 -0.08 21.77
CA ILE A 69 11.37 -0.03 23.22
C ILE A 69 12.68 -0.59 23.74
N ASN A 70 13.62 0.31 24.03
CA ASN A 70 14.86 -0.03 24.67
C ASN A 70 14.50 -0.49 26.08
N ARG A 71 14.33 -1.81 26.25
CA ARG A 71 14.26 -2.45 27.57
C ARG A 71 15.67 -2.40 28.13
N ASN A 72 16.08 -1.26 28.66
CA ASN A 72 17.24 -1.16 29.51
C ASN A 72 16.88 -1.81 30.86
N SER A 73 17.45 -3.00 31.07
CA SER A 73 17.74 -3.57 32.39
C SER A 73 18.88 -2.80 33.06
#